data_AF-A0A105VVQ2-F1
#
_entry.id   AF-A0A105VVQ2-F1
#
_cell.length_a   1.000
_cell.length_b   1.000
_cell.length_c   1.000
_cell.angle_alpha   90.00
_cell.angle_beta   90.00
_cell.angle_gamma   90.00
#
_symmetry.space_group_name_H-M   'P 1'
#
loop_
_entity.id
_entity.type
_entity.pdbx_description
1 polymer ?
#
loop_
_entity_poly.entity_id
_entity_poly.type
_entity_poly.pdbx_seq_one_letter_code
_entity_poly.pdbx_strand_id
1 'polypeptide(L)'
;MKPSQKRQDVKFSSSPVLGVHLPMWRSKLVVFLLFMAFVALAARAFWIQGPGNAFYQKQGESRYQRTIELPATRGKILDRNGLVLATSLPVRAIWAIPDAVPDDLGADKINQLGKLLGMTPKELRVKLSEDKGFVYVKRQVPIDVADKVAALDIPGIYQRNEYKRFYPEGEITAHLIGFTNVEDEGQEGVELGDQKLLSGTSGVRRVIKDRMGHIVEDVAEQIPPHNGTDVDLSIDSKIQYIAYANLKAAVEKFKAKAGAAMVVDVRTGEVLALVNYPTYNPNDRSRMTGEQLRNRIMTDVFEPGSIMKPFTVSLALDLHRVTPNTLVETGNGHFVLDGAPITDDAGFGTLTVGGVIQKSSNIGATKIAMTMRPEEMWNMYTSIGLGQAPKVGFPGAVAGRLRPWKSWRRIEQATMSYGYGLSVSLFQLARAYTAIAHDGELMPVTIFKTDPNQPVVGTQVFNPTTAREVRAMLETVVAPGGTSPDAAVPGYRVGGKSGTAYKHEGHGYTRKYRASFVGMAPMPNPRIVVAVSVDEPTAGSHFGGQVSGPVFSAIAGDTMRALNVPPNMPIKQLVVSDDAPGAPAGAGPQKLAAGSGAKHMIVSSTTRNSPGVVR
;
A
#
# COMPACT_ATOMS: atom_id res chain seq x y z
N MET A 1 -80.00 -24.43 -100.56
CA MET A 1 -80.95 -23.71 -99.69
C MET A 1 -80.23 -22.54 -99.03
N LYS A 2 -80.83 -21.34 -99.14
CA LYS A 2 -80.42 -20.03 -98.57
C LYS A 2 -80.38 -20.03 -97.01
N PRO A 3 -80.01 -18.93 -96.31
CA PRO A 3 -78.87 -17.99 -96.44
C PRO A 3 -78.26 -17.61 -95.05
N SER A 4 -77.23 -16.73 -95.02
CA SER A 4 -77.14 -15.52 -94.15
C SER A 4 -75.72 -15.17 -93.63
N GLN A 5 -75.22 -14.04 -94.16
CA GLN A 5 -74.32 -12.99 -93.63
C GLN A 5 -73.23 -13.28 -92.56
N LYS A 6 -72.02 -12.75 -92.82
CA LYS A 6 -71.25 -11.98 -91.82
C LYS A 6 -70.19 -11.04 -92.44
N ARG A 7 -69.96 -9.94 -91.72
CA ARG A 7 -69.28 -8.67 -92.06
C ARG A 7 -67.79 -8.79 -92.39
N GLN A 8 -67.33 -7.91 -93.27
CA GLN A 8 -65.92 -7.55 -93.48
C GLN A 8 -65.45 -6.56 -92.41
N ASP A 9 -64.32 -6.83 -91.79
CA ASP A 9 -63.50 -5.85 -91.06
C ASP A 9 -62.26 -5.54 -91.90
N VAL A 10 -62.08 -4.27 -92.23
CA VAL A 10 -60.87 -3.73 -92.88
C VAL A 10 -59.88 -3.34 -91.78
N LYS A 11 -58.70 -3.97 -91.77
CA LYS A 11 -57.57 -3.51 -90.94
C LYS A 11 -56.68 -2.57 -91.75
N PHE A 12 -56.62 -1.32 -91.30
CA PHE A 12 -55.63 -0.32 -91.67
C PHE A 12 -54.21 -0.78 -91.27
N SER A 13 -53.35 -1.08 -92.24
CA SER A 13 -51.93 -0.66 -92.29
C SER A 13 -51.10 -1.60 -93.17
N SER A 14 -50.79 -1.19 -94.41
CA SER A 14 -49.58 -1.63 -95.10
C SER A 14 -49.30 -0.72 -96.29
N SER A 15 -48.70 0.44 -96.02
CA SER A 15 -48.05 1.26 -97.06
C SER A 15 -46.65 0.67 -97.35
N PRO A 16 -46.28 0.38 -98.61
CA PRO A 16 -45.11 -0.44 -98.95
C PRO A 16 -43.79 0.34 -99.06
N VAL A 17 -43.55 1.41 -98.27
CA VAL A 17 -42.38 2.31 -98.46
C VAL A 17 -41.42 2.38 -97.25
N LEU A 18 -41.55 1.54 -96.22
CA LEU A 18 -40.63 1.54 -95.05
C LEU A 18 -40.14 0.14 -94.64
N GLY A 19 -39.77 -0.70 -95.61
CA GLY A 19 -39.13 -1.99 -95.36
C GLY A 19 -37.64 -1.86 -95.10
N VAL A 20 -37.22 -1.37 -93.94
CA VAL A 20 -35.83 -1.52 -93.49
C VAL A 20 -35.63 -3.00 -93.13
N HIS A 21 -35.10 -3.80 -94.05
CA HIS A 21 -34.65 -5.15 -93.78
C HIS A 21 -33.42 -5.10 -92.87
N LEU A 22 -33.64 -4.98 -91.56
CA LEU A 22 -32.59 -5.18 -90.56
C LEU A 22 -32.14 -6.65 -90.66
N PRO A 23 -30.84 -6.93 -90.93
CA PRO A 23 -30.37 -8.30 -91.09
C PRO A 23 -30.61 -9.10 -89.81
N MET A 24 -31.45 -10.14 -89.88
CA MET A 24 -31.88 -10.96 -88.73
C MET A 24 -30.72 -11.58 -87.94
N TRP A 25 -29.54 -11.67 -88.54
CA TRP A 25 -28.29 -12.08 -87.87
C TRP A 25 -27.93 -11.12 -86.72
N ARG A 26 -28.12 -9.80 -86.87
CA ARG A 26 -27.76 -8.82 -85.84
C ARG A 26 -28.66 -8.92 -84.62
N SER A 27 -29.97 -9.07 -84.81
CA SER A 27 -30.92 -9.24 -83.69
C SER A 27 -30.71 -10.59 -82.99
N LYS A 28 -30.48 -11.68 -83.73
CA LYS A 28 -30.16 -12.99 -83.15
C LYS A 28 -28.83 -13.00 -82.40
N LEU A 29 -27.81 -12.30 -82.90
CA LEU A 29 -26.52 -12.15 -82.21
C LEU A 29 -26.69 -11.39 -80.89
N VAL A 30 -27.44 -10.28 -80.90
CA VAL A 30 -27.71 -9.50 -79.68
C VAL A 30 -28.49 -10.33 -78.67
N VAL A 31 -29.54 -11.06 -79.10
CA VAL A 31 -30.31 -11.93 -78.21
C VAL A 31 -29.46 -13.08 -77.67
N PHE A 32 -28.58 -13.66 -78.49
CA PHE A 32 -27.65 -14.71 -78.05
C PHE A 32 -26.63 -14.19 -77.03
N LEU A 33 -26.05 -13.01 -77.27
CA LEU A 33 -25.14 -12.36 -76.31
C LEU A 33 -25.87 -12.03 -75.00
N LEU A 34 -27.11 -11.55 -75.08
CA LEU A 34 -27.94 -11.29 -73.90
C LEU A 34 -28.25 -12.57 -73.12
N PHE A 35 -28.58 -13.65 -73.83
CA PHE A 35 -28.80 -14.97 -73.23
C PHE A 35 -27.54 -15.50 -72.54
N MET A 36 -26.38 -15.41 -73.20
CA MET A 36 -25.10 -15.80 -72.62
C MET A 36 -24.73 -14.96 -71.39
N ALA A 37 -25.05 -13.65 -71.40
CA ALA A 37 -24.89 -12.80 -70.23
C ALA A 37 -25.78 -13.25 -69.05
N PHE A 38 -27.04 -13.60 -69.31
CA PHE A 38 -27.94 -14.15 -68.29
C PHE A 38 -27.47 -15.50 -67.75
N VAL A 39 -26.98 -16.40 -68.62
CA VAL A 39 -26.42 -17.69 -68.21
C VAL A 39 -25.16 -17.49 -67.36
N ALA A 40 -24.28 -16.55 -67.72
CA ALA A 40 -23.10 -16.20 -66.94
C ALA A 40 -23.48 -15.63 -65.55
N LEU A 41 -24.50 -14.78 -65.48
CA LEU A 41 -25.04 -14.27 -64.21
C LEU A 41 -25.65 -15.39 -63.35
N ALA A 42 -26.41 -16.30 -63.95
CA ALA A 42 -27.01 -17.44 -63.23
C ALA A 42 -25.92 -18.40 -62.71
N ALA A 43 -24.91 -18.72 -63.52
CA ALA A 43 -23.76 -19.52 -63.10
C ALA A 43 -22.98 -18.83 -61.98
N ARG A 44 -22.79 -17.51 -62.06
CA ARG A 44 -22.14 -16.72 -61.01
C ARG A 44 -22.97 -16.69 -59.72
N ALA A 45 -24.29 -16.55 -59.81
CA ALA A 45 -25.19 -16.58 -58.67
C ALA A 45 -25.17 -17.96 -57.98
N PHE A 46 -25.23 -19.05 -58.76
CA PHE A 46 -25.11 -20.41 -58.25
C PHE A 46 -23.75 -20.67 -57.58
N TRP A 47 -22.66 -20.16 -58.17
CA TRP A 47 -21.32 -20.25 -57.59
C TRP A 47 -21.22 -19.51 -56.24
N ILE A 48 -21.80 -18.31 -56.15
CA ILE A 48 -21.82 -17.51 -54.91
C ILE A 48 -22.70 -18.17 -53.84
N GLN A 49 -23.87 -18.71 -54.20
CA GLN A 49 -24.81 -19.33 -53.26
C GLN A 49 -24.39 -20.74 -52.81
N GLY A 50 -23.64 -21.49 -53.63
CA GLY A 50 -23.16 -22.82 -53.32
C GLY A 50 -21.69 -22.85 -52.81
N PRO A 51 -20.73 -23.34 -53.60
CA PRO A 51 -19.36 -23.64 -53.15
C PRO A 51 -18.48 -22.40 -52.87
N GLY A 52 -18.82 -21.23 -53.41
CA GLY A 52 -18.10 -19.97 -53.15
C GLY A 52 -18.56 -19.21 -51.91
N ASN A 53 -19.59 -19.69 -51.20
CA ASN A 53 -20.24 -18.97 -50.11
C ASN A 53 -19.31 -18.78 -48.89
N ALA A 54 -18.40 -19.73 -48.63
CA ALA A 54 -17.52 -19.70 -47.46
C ALA A 54 -16.65 -18.42 -47.37
N PHE A 55 -16.19 -17.89 -48.51
CA PHE A 55 -15.43 -16.64 -48.55
C PHE A 55 -16.32 -15.43 -48.20
N TYR A 56 -17.52 -15.35 -48.78
CA TYR A 56 -18.45 -14.24 -48.56
C TYR A 56 -19.11 -14.29 -47.18
N GLN A 57 -19.42 -15.47 -46.65
CA GLN A 57 -19.85 -15.69 -45.27
C GLN A 57 -18.75 -15.26 -44.29
N LYS A 58 -17.50 -15.70 -44.47
CA LYS A 58 -16.39 -15.29 -43.60
C LYS A 58 -16.16 -13.77 -43.61
N GLN A 59 -16.30 -13.13 -44.78
CA GLN A 59 -16.18 -11.67 -44.92
C GLN A 59 -17.38 -10.92 -44.32
N GLY A 60 -18.57 -11.53 -44.30
CA GLY A 60 -19.76 -11.02 -43.63
C GLY A 60 -19.68 -11.20 -42.12
N GLU A 61 -19.32 -12.39 -41.65
CA GLU A 61 -19.07 -12.73 -40.25
C GLU A 61 -18.02 -11.82 -39.63
N SER A 62 -16.91 -11.54 -40.32
CA SER A 62 -15.89 -10.61 -39.79
C SER A 62 -16.39 -9.17 -39.62
N ARG A 63 -17.50 -8.81 -40.27
CA ARG A 63 -18.12 -7.47 -40.18
C ARG A 63 -19.19 -7.39 -39.09
N TYR A 64 -19.87 -8.49 -38.76
CA TYR A 64 -20.97 -8.51 -37.78
C TYR A 64 -20.62 -9.20 -36.45
N GLN A 65 -19.65 -10.12 -36.44
CA GLN A 65 -19.15 -10.75 -35.22
C GLN A 65 -18.33 -9.74 -34.42
N ARG A 66 -18.72 -9.55 -33.16
CA ARG A 66 -18.00 -8.75 -32.18
C ARG A 66 -17.62 -9.63 -31.00
N THR A 67 -16.37 -9.53 -30.61
CA THR A 67 -15.86 -10.12 -29.39
C THR A 67 -16.12 -9.15 -28.25
N ILE A 68 -17.00 -9.52 -27.32
CA ILE A 68 -17.22 -8.78 -26.08
C ILE A 68 -16.39 -9.45 -24.99
N GLU A 69 -15.55 -8.65 -24.36
CA GLU A 69 -14.79 -9.07 -23.19
C GLU A 69 -15.71 -9.11 -21.96
N LEU A 70 -15.66 -10.21 -21.22
CA LEU A 70 -16.32 -10.36 -19.93
C LEU A 70 -15.26 -10.09 -18.84
N PRO A 71 -15.26 -8.91 -18.20
CA PRO A 71 -14.21 -8.56 -17.24
C PRO A 71 -14.26 -9.50 -16.04
N ALA A 72 -13.09 -10.02 -15.64
CA ALA A 72 -12.94 -10.73 -14.37
C ALA A 72 -12.96 -9.75 -13.20
N THR A 73 -13.44 -10.21 -12.03
CA THR A 73 -13.31 -9.41 -10.82
C THR A 73 -11.93 -9.62 -10.21
N ARG A 74 -11.23 -8.52 -9.95
CA ARG A 74 -9.96 -8.55 -9.23
C ARG A 74 -10.15 -9.07 -7.80
N GLY A 75 -9.21 -9.92 -7.35
CA GLY A 75 -9.20 -10.49 -5.99
C GLY A 75 -9.16 -9.42 -4.91
N LYS A 76 -9.76 -9.70 -3.76
CA LYS A 76 -9.73 -8.83 -2.58
C LYS A 76 -8.36 -8.91 -1.91
N ILE A 77 -7.97 -7.81 -1.28
CA ILE A 77 -6.84 -7.82 -0.33
C ILE A 77 -7.44 -7.70 1.06
N LEU A 78 -7.08 -8.62 1.94
CA LEU A 78 -7.62 -8.74 3.28
C LEU A 78 -6.52 -8.56 4.33
N ASP A 79 -6.88 -8.02 5.49
CA ASP A 79 -6.04 -8.07 6.67
C ASP A 79 -6.02 -9.49 7.29
N ARG A 80 -5.16 -9.72 8.29
CA ARG A 80 -5.02 -11.04 8.91
C ARG A 80 -6.31 -11.58 9.54
N ASN A 81 -7.27 -10.71 9.84
CA ASN A 81 -8.55 -10.98 10.50
C ASN A 81 -9.72 -11.02 9.50
N GLY A 82 -9.46 -10.88 8.19
CA GLY A 82 -10.48 -10.90 7.13
C GLY A 82 -11.13 -9.55 6.84
N LEU A 83 -10.62 -8.44 7.40
CA LEU A 83 -11.09 -7.10 7.07
C LEU A 83 -10.65 -6.73 5.65
N VAL A 84 -11.57 -6.19 4.87
CA VAL A 84 -11.30 -5.81 3.47
C VAL A 84 -10.45 -4.55 3.41
N LEU A 85 -9.26 -4.68 2.85
CA LEU A 85 -8.30 -3.60 2.64
C LEU A 85 -8.37 -3.04 1.20
N ALA A 86 -8.67 -3.88 0.22
CA ALA A 86 -8.97 -3.46 -1.15
C ALA A 86 -10.02 -4.38 -1.78
N THR A 87 -10.96 -3.78 -2.51
CA THR A 87 -12.04 -4.50 -3.19
C THR A 87 -12.43 -3.81 -4.49
N SER A 88 -12.99 -4.57 -5.42
CA SER A 88 -13.44 -4.04 -6.72
C SER A 88 -14.93 -3.75 -6.69
N LEU A 89 -15.29 -2.48 -6.86
CA LEU A 89 -16.67 -2.02 -6.94
C LEU A 89 -17.15 -2.02 -8.39
N PRO A 90 -18.37 -2.50 -8.67
CA PRO A 90 -18.93 -2.45 -10.02
C PRO A 90 -19.27 -1.00 -10.38
N VAL A 91 -18.81 -0.57 -11.55
CA VAL A 91 -19.02 0.77 -12.11
C VAL A 91 -19.34 0.66 -13.60
N ARG A 92 -19.71 1.77 -14.24
CA ARG A 92 -19.94 1.82 -15.69
C ARG A 92 -19.01 2.83 -16.35
N ALA A 93 -18.48 2.49 -17.51
CA ALA A 93 -17.95 3.49 -18.43
C ALA A 93 -19.05 3.95 -19.38
N ILE A 94 -19.21 5.26 -19.50
CA ILE A 94 -20.05 5.90 -20.49
C ILE A 94 -19.19 6.20 -21.71
N TRP A 95 -19.57 5.66 -22.85
CA TRP A 95 -18.90 5.82 -24.13
C TRP A 95 -19.90 6.24 -25.20
N ALA A 96 -19.42 6.85 -26.26
CA ALA A 96 -20.24 7.33 -27.35
C ALA A 96 -19.73 6.87 -28.71
N ILE A 97 -20.65 6.78 -29.67
CA ILE A 97 -20.39 6.73 -31.11
C ILE A 97 -20.81 8.10 -31.65
N PRO A 98 -19.87 9.06 -31.79
CA PRO A 98 -20.11 10.40 -32.31
C PRO A 98 -21.07 10.45 -33.51
N ASP A 99 -20.82 9.65 -34.54
CA ASP A 99 -21.64 9.59 -35.77
C ASP A 99 -23.12 9.22 -35.55
N ALA A 100 -23.44 8.59 -34.43
CA ALA A 100 -24.79 8.18 -34.06
C ALA A 100 -25.47 9.17 -33.10
N VAL A 101 -24.75 10.18 -32.63
CA VAL A 101 -25.30 11.25 -31.78
C VAL A 101 -25.85 12.35 -32.70
N PRO A 102 -27.13 12.75 -32.56
CA PRO A 102 -27.71 13.80 -33.40
C PRO A 102 -27.00 15.15 -33.21
N ASP A 103 -26.66 15.84 -34.30
CA ASP A 103 -26.05 17.17 -34.26
C ASP A 103 -26.95 18.23 -33.59
N ASP A 104 -28.26 18.03 -33.65
CA ASP A 104 -29.30 18.88 -33.06
C ASP A 104 -29.70 18.46 -31.64
N LEU A 105 -28.87 17.66 -30.95
CA LEU A 105 -29.14 17.20 -29.59
C LEU A 105 -29.51 18.39 -28.68
N GLY A 106 -30.76 18.39 -28.19
CA GLY A 106 -31.32 19.50 -27.44
C GLY A 106 -30.43 19.95 -26.28
N ALA A 107 -30.28 21.27 -26.13
CA ALA A 107 -29.41 21.86 -25.12
C ALA A 107 -29.70 21.34 -23.70
N ASP A 108 -30.96 21.03 -23.41
CA ASP A 108 -31.38 20.45 -22.13
C ASP A 108 -30.79 19.07 -21.86
N LYS A 109 -30.77 18.17 -22.86
CA LYS A 109 -30.19 16.82 -22.72
C LYS A 109 -28.67 16.90 -22.51
N ILE A 110 -27.97 17.77 -23.25
CA ILE A 110 -26.53 18.00 -23.06
C ILE A 110 -26.25 18.56 -21.66
N ASN A 111 -27.06 19.50 -21.19
CA ASN A 111 -26.91 20.09 -19.86
C ASN A 111 -27.16 19.06 -18.75
N GLN A 112 -28.18 18.20 -18.89
CA GLN A 112 -28.46 17.11 -17.95
C GLN A 112 -27.34 16.08 -17.94
N LEU A 113 -26.87 15.66 -19.11
CA LEU A 113 -25.73 14.75 -19.25
C LEU A 113 -24.47 15.35 -18.60
N GLY A 114 -24.20 16.62 -18.85
CA GLY A 114 -23.10 17.36 -18.25
C GLY A 114 -23.20 17.41 -16.73
N LYS A 115 -24.40 17.68 -16.19
CA LYS A 115 -24.64 17.70 -14.74
C LYS A 115 -24.42 16.33 -14.11
N LEU A 116 -24.91 15.25 -14.71
CA LEU A 116 -24.73 13.88 -14.20
C LEU A 116 -23.26 13.44 -14.25
N LEU A 117 -22.56 13.79 -15.34
CA LEU A 117 -21.16 13.43 -15.54
C LEU A 117 -20.18 14.43 -14.94
N GLY A 118 -20.64 15.54 -14.36
CA GLY A 118 -19.79 16.61 -13.83
C GLY A 118 -18.87 17.22 -14.91
N MET A 119 -19.39 17.37 -16.13
CA MET A 119 -18.68 17.92 -17.29
C MET A 119 -19.43 19.14 -17.83
N THR A 120 -18.70 20.11 -18.36
CA THR A 120 -19.32 21.28 -19.00
C THR A 120 -19.92 20.90 -20.37
N PRO A 121 -20.96 21.61 -20.84
CA PRO A 121 -21.51 21.39 -22.17
C PRO A 121 -20.48 21.53 -23.29
N LYS A 122 -19.48 22.41 -23.10
CA LYS A 122 -18.37 22.60 -24.04
C LYS A 122 -17.49 21.36 -24.13
N GLU A 123 -17.09 20.79 -23.00
CA GLU A 123 -16.28 19.55 -22.97
C GLU A 123 -17.02 18.37 -23.58
N LEU A 124 -18.32 18.23 -23.30
CA LEU A 124 -19.14 17.17 -23.89
C LEU A 124 -19.24 17.33 -25.41
N ARG A 125 -19.54 18.52 -25.91
CA ARG A 125 -19.61 18.75 -27.37
C ARG A 125 -18.30 18.41 -28.07
N VAL A 126 -17.15 18.82 -27.50
CA VAL A 126 -15.84 18.49 -28.06
C VAL A 126 -15.63 16.98 -28.14
N LYS A 127 -15.96 16.22 -27.09
CA LYS A 127 -15.84 14.76 -27.11
C LYS A 127 -16.80 14.10 -28.10
N LEU A 128 -18.02 14.63 -28.23
CA LEU A 128 -19.08 14.07 -29.07
C LEU A 128 -18.94 14.50 -30.54
N SER A 129 -18.12 15.50 -30.85
CA SER A 129 -17.82 15.95 -32.22
C SER A 129 -16.51 15.37 -32.76
N GLU A 130 -15.86 14.44 -32.06
CA GLU A 130 -14.67 13.77 -32.59
C GLU A 130 -15.06 12.82 -33.72
N ASP A 131 -14.36 12.90 -34.87
CA ASP A 131 -14.58 12.06 -36.05
C ASP A 131 -14.01 10.63 -35.84
N LYS A 132 -14.45 9.99 -34.75
CA LYS A 132 -14.02 8.68 -34.29
C LYS A 132 -15.24 7.81 -34.07
N GLY A 133 -15.22 6.57 -34.56
CA GLY A 133 -16.31 5.61 -34.33
C GLY A 133 -16.50 5.18 -32.85
N PHE A 134 -15.64 5.64 -31.92
CA PHE A 134 -15.71 5.31 -30.49
C PHE A 134 -14.97 6.35 -29.65
N VAL A 135 -15.59 6.83 -28.57
CA VAL A 135 -14.96 7.70 -27.56
C VAL A 135 -15.46 7.40 -26.15
N TYR A 136 -14.56 7.37 -25.16
CA TYR A 136 -14.97 7.36 -23.76
C TYR A 136 -15.38 8.77 -23.31
N VAL A 137 -16.66 8.94 -23.00
CA VAL A 137 -17.20 10.18 -22.43
C VAL A 137 -16.72 10.33 -21.00
N LYS A 138 -16.96 9.30 -20.17
CA LYS A 138 -16.46 9.24 -18.78
C LYS A 138 -16.32 7.78 -18.32
N ARG A 139 -15.19 7.45 -17.70
CA ARG A 139 -14.94 6.10 -17.14
C ARG A 139 -15.29 6.03 -15.65
N GLN A 140 -15.52 4.81 -15.17
CA GLN A 140 -15.75 4.51 -13.74
C GLN A 140 -16.85 5.35 -13.05
N VAL A 141 -17.97 5.53 -13.74
CA VAL A 141 -19.16 6.22 -13.22
C VAL A 141 -19.92 5.28 -12.27
N PRO A 142 -20.36 5.75 -11.09
CA PRO A 142 -21.24 4.98 -10.20
C PRO A 142 -22.49 4.49 -10.92
N ILE A 143 -22.97 3.29 -10.58
CA ILE A 143 -24.09 2.64 -11.28
C ILE A 143 -25.35 3.51 -11.25
N ASP A 144 -25.67 4.13 -10.11
CA ASP A 144 -26.86 4.98 -9.94
C ASP A 144 -26.83 6.23 -10.85
N VAL A 145 -25.64 6.76 -11.14
CA VAL A 145 -25.46 7.87 -12.09
C VAL A 145 -25.52 7.35 -13.53
N ALA A 146 -24.90 6.20 -13.80
CA ALA A 146 -24.93 5.58 -15.13
C ALA A 146 -26.35 5.19 -15.56
N ASP A 147 -27.17 4.69 -14.65
CA ASP A 147 -28.58 4.35 -14.91
C ASP A 147 -29.39 5.62 -15.22
N LYS A 148 -29.13 6.74 -14.53
CA LYS A 148 -29.72 8.04 -14.85
C LYS A 148 -29.28 8.57 -16.22
N VAL A 149 -28.03 8.33 -16.60
CA VAL A 149 -27.51 8.68 -17.94
C VAL A 149 -28.20 7.83 -19.02
N ALA A 150 -28.35 6.53 -18.79
CA ALA A 150 -29.08 5.64 -19.69
C ALA A 150 -30.55 6.06 -19.84
N ALA A 151 -31.19 6.53 -18.76
CA ALA A 151 -32.57 7.01 -18.78
C ALA A 151 -32.78 8.30 -19.60
N LEU A 152 -31.72 9.03 -19.99
CA LEU A 152 -31.83 10.18 -20.90
C LEU A 152 -32.11 9.77 -22.36
N ASP A 153 -31.90 8.49 -22.68
CA ASP A 153 -32.16 7.88 -23.98
C ASP A 153 -31.58 8.74 -25.12
N ILE A 154 -30.25 8.95 -25.05
CA ILE A 154 -29.50 9.72 -26.05
C ILE A 154 -28.93 8.74 -27.07
N PRO A 155 -29.35 8.81 -28.35
CA PRO A 155 -28.79 7.97 -29.40
C PRO A 155 -27.26 8.13 -29.48
N GLY A 156 -26.56 7.02 -29.68
CA GLY A 156 -25.10 7.00 -29.76
C GLY A 156 -24.38 6.99 -28.41
N ILE A 157 -25.06 7.14 -27.27
CA ILE A 157 -24.46 6.98 -25.93
C ILE A 157 -24.76 5.60 -25.37
N TYR A 158 -23.72 4.94 -24.90
CA TYR A 158 -23.76 3.57 -24.40
C TYR A 158 -22.99 3.43 -23.09
N GLN A 159 -23.23 2.32 -22.41
CA GLN A 159 -22.53 1.96 -21.18
C GLN A 159 -21.77 0.63 -21.34
N ARG A 160 -20.65 0.51 -20.66
CA ARG A 160 -19.86 -0.73 -20.54
C ARG A 160 -19.62 -1.04 -19.06
N ASN A 161 -19.73 -2.31 -18.69
CA ASN A 161 -19.37 -2.77 -17.34
C ASN A 161 -17.87 -2.59 -17.12
N GLU A 162 -17.51 -1.97 -16.00
CA GLU A 162 -16.14 -1.86 -15.52
C GLU A 162 -16.10 -2.13 -14.03
N TYR A 163 -14.90 -2.32 -13.50
CA TYR A 163 -14.65 -2.34 -12.08
C TYR A 163 -13.73 -1.18 -11.70
N LYS A 164 -13.98 -0.62 -10.52
CA LYS A 164 -13.11 0.38 -9.91
C LYS A 164 -12.60 -0.16 -8.59
N ARG A 165 -11.28 -0.12 -8.42
CA ARG A 165 -10.66 -0.47 -7.16
C ARG A 165 -10.98 0.56 -6.08
N PHE A 166 -11.38 0.06 -4.90
CA PHE A 166 -11.75 0.85 -3.72
C PHE A 166 -10.97 0.36 -2.51
N TYR A 167 -10.47 1.32 -1.72
CA TYR A 167 -9.61 1.09 -0.56
C TYR A 167 -10.27 1.66 0.69
N PRO A 168 -10.97 0.84 1.51
CA PRO A 168 -11.74 1.34 2.65
C PRO A 168 -10.91 2.11 3.68
N GLU A 169 -9.70 1.65 3.97
CA GLU A 169 -8.78 2.27 4.94
C GLU A 169 -8.02 3.49 4.39
N GLY A 170 -8.22 3.83 3.11
CA GLY A 170 -7.68 5.01 2.46
C GLY A 170 -6.18 5.20 2.69
N GLU A 171 -5.81 6.29 3.35
CA GLU A 171 -4.42 6.72 3.51
C GLU A 171 -3.60 5.88 4.51
N ILE A 172 -4.26 5.11 5.39
CA ILE A 172 -3.62 4.34 6.46
C ILE A 172 -2.78 3.18 5.91
N THR A 173 -3.21 2.59 4.80
CA THR A 173 -2.62 1.40 4.17
C THR A 173 -2.07 1.68 2.76
N ALA A 174 -2.05 2.95 2.33
CA ALA A 174 -1.78 3.35 0.96
C ALA A 174 -0.44 2.83 0.41
N HIS A 175 0.67 2.95 1.15
CA HIS A 175 1.99 2.48 0.67
C HIS A 175 2.16 0.95 0.69
N LEU A 176 1.39 0.28 1.55
CA LEU A 176 1.40 -1.16 1.67
C LEU A 176 0.61 -1.77 0.49
N ILE A 177 -0.65 -1.37 0.35
CA ILE A 177 -1.53 -1.90 -0.69
C ILE A 177 -1.14 -1.37 -2.07
N GLY A 178 -0.82 -0.09 -2.16
CA GLY A 178 -0.64 0.62 -3.42
C GLY A 178 -1.96 0.99 -4.08
N PHE A 179 -1.95 1.10 -5.40
CA PHE A 179 -3.15 1.41 -6.18
C PHE A 179 -3.12 0.80 -7.58
N THR A 180 -4.26 0.81 -8.27
CA THR A 180 -4.40 0.42 -9.69
C THR A 180 -4.62 1.64 -10.60
N ASN A 181 -4.32 1.51 -11.89
CA ASN A 181 -4.63 2.51 -12.93
C ASN A 181 -6.13 2.43 -13.35
N VAL A 182 -6.52 3.14 -14.42
CA VAL A 182 -7.91 3.15 -14.92
C VAL A 182 -8.27 1.87 -15.69
N GLU A 183 -7.26 1.08 -16.05
CA GLU A 183 -7.34 -0.26 -16.64
C GLU A 183 -7.38 -1.38 -15.59
N ASP A 184 -7.39 -1.05 -14.29
CA ASP A 184 -7.34 -1.99 -13.16
C ASP A 184 -6.03 -2.81 -13.05
N GLU A 185 -4.94 -2.27 -13.60
CA GLU A 185 -3.59 -2.80 -13.44
C GLU A 185 -2.89 -2.17 -12.24
N GLY A 186 -2.36 -2.99 -11.34
CA GLY A 186 -1.58 -2.57 -10.18
C GLY A 186 -0.36 -1.76 -10.56
N GLN A 187 -0.16 -0.64 -9.88
CA GLN A 187 0.92 0.32 -10.14
C GLN A 187 1.93 0.41 -8.99
N GLU A 188 1.49 0.13 -7.76
CA GLU A 188 2.32 0.23 -6.57
C GLU A 188 1.96 -0.88 -5.58
N GLY A 189 2.82 -1.08 -4.58
CA GLY A 189 2.57 -1.95 -3.43
C GLY A 189 2.18 -3.39 -3.76
N VAL A 190 1.30 -3.98 -2.94
CA VAL A 190 0.75 -5.33 -3.14
C VAL A 190 -0.03 -5.42 -4.45
N GLU A 191 -0.74 -4.36 -4.87
CA GLU A 191 -1.46 -4.34 -6.14
C GLU A 191 -0.53 -4.61 -7.33
N LEU A 192 0.68 -4.04 -7.33
CA LEU A 192 1.71 -4.32 -8.35
C LEU A 192 2.43 -5.65 -8.09
N GLY A 193 2.83 -5.92 -6.84
CA GLY A 193 3.58 -7.12 -6.45
C GLY A 193 2.85 -8.42 -6.83
N ASP A 194 1.54 -8.47 -6.58
CA ASP A 194 0.69 -9.62 -6.83
C ASP A 194 -0.31 -9.40 -7.99
N GLN A 195 0.01 -8.51 -8.93
CA GLN A 195 -0.85 -8.19 -10.09
C GLN A 195 -1.36 -9.45 -10.80
N LYS A 196 -0.48 -10.45 -11.01
CA LYS A 196 -0.84 -11.71 -11.69
C LYS A 196 -1.83 -12.57 -10.91
N LEU A 197 -1.76 -12.53 -9.58
CA LEU A 197 -2.64 -13.28 -8.70
C LEU A 197 -4.00 -12.58 -8.57
N LEU A 198 -3.96 -11.26 -8.43
CA LEU A 198 -5.11 -10.41 -8.20
C LEU A 198 -5.95 -10.16 -9.46
N SER A 199 -5.38 -10.06 -10.67
CA SER A 199 -6.12 -9.63 -11.87
C SER A 199 -7.15 -10.64 -12.37
N GLY A 200 -6.91 -11.94 -12.14
CA GLY A 200 -7.67 -13.00 -12.80
C GLY A 200 -7.46 -12.98 -14.32
N THR A 201 -8.39 -13.57 -15.06
CA THR A 201 -8.37 -13.63 -16.54
C THR A 201 -9.76 -13.34 -17.09
N SER A 202 -9.88 -12.30 -17.92
CA SER A 202 -11.13 -11.94 -18.58
C SER A 202 -11.65 -13.08 -19.45
N GLY A 203 -12.96 -13.27 -19.42
CA GLY A 203 -13.68 -14.17 -20.31
C GLY A 203 -13.98 -13.50 -21.65
N VAL A 204 -14.53 -14.28 -22.58
CA VAL A 204 -14.87 -13.80 -23.92
C VAL A 204 -16.23 -14.32 -24.33
N ARG A 205 -17.08 -13.43 -24.84
CA ARG A 205 -18.36 -13.75 -25.46
C ARG A 205 -18.38 -13.25 -26.91
N ARG A 206 -18.57 -14.15 -27.88
CA ARG A 206 -18.69 -13.78 -29.30
C ARG A 206 -20.16 -13.60 -29.67
N VAL A 207 -20.52 -12.39 -30.08
CA VAL A 207 -21.89 -12.02 -30.43
C VAL A 207 -21.98 -11.47 -31.86
N ILE A 208 -23.10 -11.67 -32.54
CA ILE A 208 -23.47 -10.90 -33.74
C ILE A 208 -24.23 -9.66 -33.30
N LYS A 209 -23.82 -8.50 -33.82
CA LYS A 209 -24.56 -7.25 -33.62
C LYS A 209 -25.28 -6.81 -34.89
N ASP A 210 -26.49 -6.26 -34.73
CA ASP A 210 -27.18 -5.57 -35.82
C ASP A 210 -26.51 -4.20 -36.13
N ARG A 211 -27.00 -3.50 -37.16
CA ARG A 211 -26.49 -2.17 -37.55
C ARG A 211 -26.73 -1.10 -36.47
N MET A 212 -27.61 -1.36 -35.51
CA MET A 212 -27.96 -0.49 -34.38
C MET A 212 -27.18 -0.86 -33.10
N GLY A 213 -26.35 -1.91 -33.12
CA GLY A 213 -25.49 -2.34 -32.02
C GLY A 213 -26.12 -3.32 -31.04
N HIS A 214 -27.37 -3.76 -31.25
CA HIS A 214 -28.02 -4.77 -30.43
C HIS A 214 -27.44 -6.16 -30.69
N ILE A 215 -27.40 -6.99 -29.64
CA ILE A 215 -26.94 -8.38 -29.73
C ILE A 215 -28.08 -9.22 -30.32
N VAL A 216 -27.85 -9.82 -31.50
CA VAL A 216 -28.82 -10.63 -32.22
C VAL A 216 -28.66 -12.12 -31.91
N GLU A 217 -27.42 -12.59 -31.84
CA GLU A 217 -27.12 -14.02 -31.70
C GLU A 217 -25.75 -14.28 -31.06
N ASP A 218 -25.64 -15.33 -30.26
CA ASP A 218 -24.37 -15.82 -29.72
C ASP A 218 -23.79 -16.87 -30.68
N VAL A 219 -22.57 -16.63 -31.16
CA VAL A 219 -22.00 -17.39 -32.30
C VAL A 219 -21.08 -18.53 -31.86
N ALA A 220 -20.60 -18.48 -30.62
CA ALA A 220 -19.64 -19.45 -30.11
C ALA A 220 -19.84 -19.66 -28.60
N GLU A 221 -19.26 -20.76 -28.10
CA GLU A 221 -19.21 -21.07 -26.68
C GLU A 221 -18.52 -19.94 -25.91
N GLN A 222 -19.22 -19.43 -24.90
CA GLN A 222 -18.74 -18.36 -24.03
C GLN A 222 -17.61 -18.90 -23.15
N ILE A 223 -16.46 -18.23 -23.17
CA ILE A 223 -15.39 -18.50 -22.20
C ILE A 223 -15.71 -17.67 -20.96
N PRO A 224 -16.08 -18.27 -19.81
CA PRO A 224 -16.39 -17.52 -18.61
C PRO A 224 -15.12 -16.84 -18.05
N PRO A 225 -15.25 -15.66 -17.42
CA PRO A 225 -14.11 -15.04 -16.73
C PRO A 225 -13.68 -15.86 -15.52
N HIS A 226 -12.38 -15.90 -15.28
CA HIS A 226 -11.80 -16.43 -14.05
C HIS A 226 -11.41 -15.26 -13.15
N ASN A 227 -12.06 -15.14 -12.00
CA ASN A 227 -11.79 -14.08 -11.04
C ASN A 227 -10.38 -14.20 -10.46
N GLY A 228 -9.83 -13.06 -10.05
CA GLY A 228 -8.58 -13.02 -9.31
C GLY A 228 -8.65 -13.73 -7.97
N THR A 229 -7.50 -14.17 -7.49
CA THR A 229 -7.37 -14.83 -6.19
C THR A 229 -7.23 -13.78 -5.10
N ASP A 230 -7.92 -13.97 -3.98
CA ASP A 230 -7.82 -13.09 -2.81
C ASP A 230 -6.44 -13.27 -2.15
N VAL A 231 -5.93 -12.18 -1.55
CA VAL A 231 -4.63 -12.15 -0.86
C VAL A 231 -4.83 -11.78 0.60
N ASP A 232 -4.39 -12.66 1.49
CA ASP A 232 -4.38 -12.43 2.93
C ASP A 232 -3.04 -11.84 3.38
N LEU A 233 -3.06 -10.60 3.85
CA LEU A 233 -1.89 -9.96 4.45
C LEU A 233 -1.73 -10.36 5.92
N SER A 234 -0.51 -10.32 6.41
CA SER A 234 -0.19 -10.52 7.83
C SER A 234 -0.55 -9.32 8.71
N ILE A 235 -0.91 -8.21 8.06
CA ILE A 235 -1.20 -6.91 8.66
C ILE A 235 -2.46 -7.01 9.51
N ASP A 236 -2.39 -6.44 10.71
CA ASP A 236 -3.55 -6.26 11.56
C ASP A 236 -4.02 -4.81 11.44
N SER A 237 -5.24 -4.58 10.94
CA SER A 237 -5.73 -3.23 10.69
C SER A 237 -5.77 -2.36 11.96
N LYS A 238 -5.96 -2.95 13.15
CA LYS A 238 -5.93 -2.18 14.41
C LYS A 238 -4.51 -1.73 14.73
N ILE A 239 -3.53 -2.63 14.60
CA ILE A 239 -2.11 -2.32 14.84
C ILE A 239 -1.59 -1.34 13.79
N GLN A 240 -2.01 -1.48 12.54
CA GLN A 240 -1.73 -0.55 11.45
C GLN A 240 -2.22 0.87 11.80
N TYR A 241 -3.47 1.00 12.26
CA TYR A 241 -4.02 2.30 12.69
C TYR A 241 -3.26 2.89 13.87
N ILE A 242 -2.95 2.08 14.90
CA ILE A 242 -2.14 2.49 16.06
C ILE A 242 -0.79 3.06 15.60
N ALA A 243 -0.10 2.35 14.71
CA ALA A 243 1.19 2.78 14.18
C ALA A 243 1.07 4.08 13.36
N TYR A 244 0.05 4.16 12.50
CA TYR A 244 -0.21 5.33 11.65
C TYR A 244 -0.48 6.59 12.50
N ALA A 245 -1.41 6.50 13.45
CA ALA A 245 -1.84 7.65 14.26
C ALA A 245 -0.68 8.21 15.10
N ASN A 246 0.09 7.32 15.76
CA ASN A 246 1.23 7.73 16.58
C ASN A 246 2.38 8.30 15.74
N LEU A 247 2.65 7.71 14.56
CA LEU A 247 3.66 8.25 13.64
C LEU A 247 3.29 9.62 13.11
N LYS A 248 2.04 9.81 12.67
CA LYS A 248 1.51 11.08 12.18
C LYS A 248 1.63 12.17 13.25
N ALA A 249 1.15 11.89 14.46
CA ALA A 249 1.24 12.83 15.58
C ALA A 249 2.68 13.23 15.88
N ALA A 250 3.63 12.30 15.79
CA ALA A 250 5.05 12.58 15.98
C ALA A 250 5.63 13.47 14.88
N VAL A 251 5.37 13.15 13.62
CA VAL A 251 5.85 13.95 12.48
C VAL A 251 5.32 15.38 12.56
N GLU A 252 4.04 15.55 12.90
CA GLU A 252 3.43 16.88 13.08
C GLU A 252 4.01 17.62 14.30
N LYS A 253 4.12 16.96 15.45
CA LYS A 253 4.67 17.54 16.69
C LYS A 253 6.10 18.05 16.50
N PHE A 254 6.95 17.26 15.85
CA PHE A 254 8.36 17.59 15.65
C PHE A 254 8.61 18.37 14.34
N LYS A 255 7.55 18.72 13.60
CA LYS A 255 7.63 19.36 12.27
C LYS A 255 8.64 18.65 11.37
N ALA A 256 8.61 17.34 11.39
CA ALA A 256 9.53 16.50 10.65
C ALA A 256 9.14 16.45 9.17
N LYS A 257 10.10 16.18 8.30
CA LYS A 257 9.85 16.03 6.86
C LYS A 257 9.06 14.77 6.53
N ALA A 258 9.38 13.68 7.22
CA ALA A 258 8.75 12.38 7.02
C ALA A 258 8.92 11.47 8.24
N GLY A 259 8.23 10.34 8.24
CA GLY A 259 8.38 9.29 9.23
C GLY A 259 8.02 7.92 8.66
N ALA A 260 8.48 6.88 9.35
CA ALA A 260 8.19 5.48 9.04
C ALA A 260 8.14 4.67 10.34
N ALA A 261 7.22 3.70 10.42
CA ALA A 261 7.16 2.75 11.53
C ALA A 261 6.72 1.36 11.06
N MET A 262 7.34 0.34 11.65
CA MET A 262 7.09 -1.06 11.33
C MET A 262 6.98 -1.89 12.61
N VAL A 263 6.01 -2.81 12.64
CA VAL A 263 5.78 -3.75 13.73
C VAL A 263 5.88 -5.17 13.18
N VAL A 264 6.71 -6.02 13.80
CA VAL A 264 6.95 -7.41 13.38
C VAL A 264 6.64 -8.34 14.55
N ASP A 265 5.87 -9.40 14.33
CA ASP A 265 5.74 -10.50 15.28
C ASP A 265 7.02 -11.35 15.26
N VAL A 266 7.64 -11.48 16.43
CA VAL A 266 8.93 -12.14 16.61
C VAL A 266 8.83 -13.66 16.43
N ARG A 267 7.65 -14.25 16.60
CA ARG A 267 7.45 -15.71 16.52
C ARG A 267 7.17 -16.20 15.10
N THR A 268 6.56 -15.37 14.27
CA THR A 268 6.15 -15.76 12.92
C THR A 268 6.92 -15.02 11.83
N GLY A 269 7.61 -13.92 12.15
CA GLY A 269 8.20 -13.02 11.16
C GLY A 269 7.14 -12.18 10.42
N GLU A 270 5.87 -12.26 10.80
CA GLU A 270 4.80 -11.50 10.18
C GLU A 270 4.92 -10.00 10.45
N VAL A 271 4.77 -9.20 9.41
CA VAL A 271 4.62 -7.75 9.56
C VAL A 271 3.17 -7.45 9.98
N LEU A 272 3.00 -6.96 11.20
CA LEU A 272 1.69 -6.59 11.75
C LEU A 272 1.27 -5.18 11.34
N ALA A 273 2.24 -4.29 11.13
CA ALA A 273 2.01 -2.94 10.62
C ALA A 273 3.22 -2.41 9.84
N LEU A 274 2.95 -1.65 8.78
CA LEU A 274 3.92 -0.97 7.93
C LEU A 274 3.34 0.38 7.49
N VAL A 275 3.83 1.47 8.08
CA VAL A 275 3.29 2.83 7.88
C VAL A 275 4.37 3.83 7.51
N ASN A 276 4.05 4.75 6.59
CA ASN A 276 4.89 5.88 6.25
C ASN A 276 4.06 7.18 6.32
N TYR A 277 4.73 8.30 6.59
CA TYR A 277 4.13 9.62 6.53
C TYR A 277 5.13 10.61 5.90
N PRO A 278 4.73 11.54 5.02
CA PRO A 278 3.37 11.77 4.51
C PRO A 278 2.82 10.60 3.69
N THR A 279 1.49 10.54 3.58
CA THR A 279 0.74 9.52 2.83
C THR A 279 -0.19 10.17 1.80
N TYR A 280 -0.97 9.37 1.08
CA TYR A 280 -1.92 9.79 0.05
C TYR A 280 -3.19 8.94 0.14
N ASN A 281 -4.32 9.45 -0.39
CA ASN A 281 -5.54 8.65 -0.49
C ASN A 281 -5.56 7.89 -1.82
N PRO A 282 -5.47 6.54 -1.83
CA PRO A 282 -5.45 5.74 -3.06
C PRO A 282 -6.79 5.75 -3.82
N ASN A 283 -7.87 6.23 -3.21
CA ASN A 283 -9.16 6.43 -3.88
C ASN A 283 -9.22 7.73 -4.70
N ASP A 284 -8.32 8.69 -4.46
CA ASP A 284 -8.23 9.97 -5.19
C ASP A 284 -6.97 10.00 -6.06
N ARG A 285 -7.18 9.87 -7.37
CA ARG A 285 -6.11 9.83 -8.37
C ARG A 285 -5.69 11.21 -8.88
N SER A 286 -6.31 12.29 -8.41
CA SER A 286 -6.03 13.64 -8.91
C SER A 286 -4.65 14.17 -8.48
N ARG A 287 -4.11 13.66 -7.37
CA ARG A 287 -2.84 14.14 -6.76
C ARG A 287 -1.94 12.98 -6.33
N MET A 288 -1.58 12.09 -7.26
CA MET A 288 -0.66 10.97 -7.03
C MET A 288 0.73 11.25 -7.60
N THR A 289 1.49 12.16 -7.00
CA THR A 289 2.87 12.46 -7.43
C THR A 289 3.81 12.72 -6.26
N GLY A 290 5.10 12.50 -6.49
CA GLY A 290 6.18 12.95 -5.59
C GLY A 290 6.40 12.11 -4.34
N GLU A 291 6.86 12.76 -3.28
CA GLU A 291 7.34 12.15 -2.03
C GLU A 291 6.29 11.33 -1.27
N GLN A 292 5.00 11.63 -1.45
CA GLN A 292 3.91 10.93 -0.76
C GLN A 292 3.70 9.49 -1.23
N LEU A 293 4.13 9.13 -2.44
CA LEU A 293 3.98 7.76 -2.95
C LEU A 293 5.06 6.79 -2.44
N ARG A 294 6.17 7.34 -1.90
CA ARG A 294 7.34 6.54 -1.52
C ARG A 294 7.03 5.65 -0.31
N ASN A 295 7.16 4.34 -0.48
CA ASN A 295 7.22 3.42 0.65
C ASN A 295 8.63 3.50 1.29
N ARG A 296 8.80 4.44 2.23
CA ARG A 296 10.10 4.77 2.84
C ARG A 296 10.72 3.60 3.61
N ILE A 297 9.90 2.75 4.21
CA ILE A 297 10.36 1.53 4.91
C ILE A 297 11.16 0.63 3.96
N MET A 298 10.72 0.54 2.70
CA MET A 298 11.31 -0.32 1.67
C MET A 298 12.34 0.37 0.78
N THR A 299 12.24 1.70 0.60
CA THR A 299 12.97 2.44 -0.43
C THR A 299 14.02 3.43 0.10
N ASP A 300 13.84 3.96 1.31
CA ASP A 300 14.78 4.92 1.87
C ASP A 300 15.91 4.19 2.61
N VAL A 301 17.15 4.57 2.29
CA VAL A 301 18.35 4.09 3.00
C VAL A 301 18.90 5.19 3.90
N PHE A 302 19.47 4.80 5.03
CA PHE A 302 20.15 5.70 5.94
C PHE A 302 21.24 4.98 6.72
N GLU A 303 22.14 5.74 7.32
CA GLU A 303 23.11 5.19 8.25
C GLU A 303 22.42 4.92 9.59
N PRO A 304 22.44 3.68 10.11
CA PRO A 304 21.67 3.29 11.29
C PRO A 304 22.23 3.87 12.60
N GLY A 305 23.48 4.31 12.62
CA GLY A 305 24.15 4.82 13.81
C GLY A 305 24.11 3.82 14.97
N SER A 306 23.87 4.32 16.18
CA SER A 306 23.95 3.53 17.42
C SER A 306 23.03 2.31 17.48
N ILE A 307 22.03 2.20 16.60
CA ILE A 307 21.17 1.02 16.44
C ILE A 307 21.98 -0.23 16.04
N MET A 308 23.20 -0.06 15.50
CA MET A 308 24.08 -1.18 15.15
C MET A 308 24.89 -1.76 16.32
N LYS A 309 25.08 -1.01 17.40
CA LYS A 309 25.93 -1.43 18.54
C LYS A 309 25.53 -2.78 19.15
N PRO A 310 24.23 -3.11 19.29
CA PRO A 310 23.83 -4.43 19.80
C PRO A 310 24.40 -5.57 18.97
N PHE A 311 24.45 -5.45 17.64
CA PHE A 311 25.01 -6.49 16.78
C PHE A 311 26.53 -6.62 16.91
N THR A 312 27.24 -5.49 17.03
CA THR A 312 28.68 -5.49 17.33
C THR A 312 28.98 -6.21 18.65
N VAL A 313 28.19 -5.92 19.68
CA VAL A 313 28.33 -6.56 21.00
C VAL A 313 27.94 -8.04 20.95
N SER A 314 26.85 -8.39 20.26
CA SER A 314 26.45 -9.79 20.06
C SER A 314 27.58 -10.61 19.45
N LEU A 315 28.20 -10.12 18.37
CA LEU A 315 29.31 -10.82 17.73
C LEU A 315 30.51 -10.99 18.67
N ALA A 316 30.86 -9.96 19.43
CA ALA A 316 31.98 -10.03 20.37
C ALA A 316 31.75 -11.01 21.52
N LEU A 317 30.51 -11.12 22.00
CA LEU A 317 30.08 -12.11 23.01
C LEU A 317 30.12 -13.53 22.44
N ASP A 318 29.59 -13.74 21.24
CA ASP A 318 29.59 -15.05 20.56
C ASP A 318 31.00 -15.55 20.24
N LEU A 319 31.91 -14.65 19.89
CA LEU A 319 33.33 -14.97 19.68
C LEU A 319 34.12 -15.07 21.00
N HIS A 320 33.45 -14.94 22.15
CA HIS A 320 34.04 -14.94 23.49
C HIS A 320 35.20 -13.95 23.65
N ARG A 321 35.15 -12.81 22.94
CA ARG A 321 36.15 -11.74 23.04
C ARG A 321 35.91 -10.85 24.25
N VAL A 322 34.65 -10.78 24.69
CA VAL A 322 34.21 -10.04 25.87
C VAL A 322 33.14 -10.83 26.60
N THR A 323 32.85 -10.41 27.83
CA THR A 323 31.68 -10.82 28.62
C THR A 323 30.84 -9.58 28.94
N PRO A 324 29.59 -9.72 29.40
CA PRO A 324 28.75 -8.58 29.79
C PRO A 324 29.41 -7.61 30.78
N ASN A 325 30.30 -8.12 31.64
CA ASN A 325 30.98 -7.39 32.70
C ASN A 325 32.41 -7.00 32.36
N THR A 326 32.90 -7.33 31.16
CA THR A 326 34.24 -6.89 30.72
C THR A 326 34.30 -5.36 30.74
N LEU A 327 35.34 -4.84 31.38
CA LEU A 327 35.57 -3.40 31.51
C LEU A 327 36.20 -2.83 30.24
N VAL A 328 35.69 -1.70 29.79
CA VAL A 328 36.11 -0.99 28.59
C VAL A 328 36.40 0.46 28.97
N GLU A 329 37.66 0.83 28.85
CA GLU A 329 38.13 2.20 29.09
C GLU A 329 37.59 3.14 28.02
N THR A 330 36.66 4.02 28.36
CA THR A 330 36.13 5.07 27.46
C THR A 330 36.69 6.45 27.75
N GLY A 331 37.37 6.59 28.90
CA GLY A 331 38.13 7.78 29.28
C GLY A 331 37.25 9.02 29.41
N ASN A 332 37.78 10.15 28.94
CA ASN A 332 37.10 11.45 28.98
C ASN A 332 36.15 11.69 27.80
N GLY A 333 35.77 10.64 27.04
CA GLY A 333 34.86 10.77 25.90
C GLY A 333 35.55 11.15 24.58
N HIS A 334 36.89 11.14 24.55
CA HIS A 334 37.69 11.38 23.35
C HIS A 334 38.69 10.25 23.12
N PHE A 335 38.73 9.72 21.90
CA PHE A 335 39.67 8.68 21.48
C PHE A 335 40.12 8.94 20.04
N VAL A 336 41.39 8.71 19.74
CA VAL A 336 41.93 8.87 18.38
C VAL A 336 42.37 7.50 17.86
N LEU A 337 41.83 7.12 16.70
CA LEU A 337 42.19 5.89 16.00
C LEU A 337 42.78 6.25 14.64
N ASP A 338 44.04 5.91 14.41
CA ASP A 338 44.76 6.17 13.16
C ASP A 338 44.63 7.64 12.67
N GLY A 339 44.69 8.58 13.61
CA GLY A 339 44.56 10.03 13.35
C GLY A 339 43.13 10.56 13.24
N ALA A 340 42.10 9.70 13.25
CA ALA A 340 40.70 10.11 13.21
C ALA A 340 40.10 10.19 14.63
N PRO A 341 39.43 11.29 14.99
CA PRO A 341 38.78 11.44 16.29
C PRO A 341 37.47 10.65 16.36
N ILE A 342 37.26 9.97 17.48
CA ILE A 342 36.03 9.27 17.86
C ILE A 342 35.60 9.84 19.20
N THR A 343 34.36 10.31 19.28
CA THR A 343 33.83 11.00 20.46
C THR A 343 32.55 10.36 20.96
N ASP A 344 32.40 10.39 22.28
CA ASP A 344 31.16 10.11 22.98
C ASP A 344 30.47 11.42 23.41
N ASP A 345 29.21 11.33 23.82
CA ASP A 345 28.44 12.50 24.29
C ASP A 345 28.95 13.03 25.64
N ALA A 346 29.67 12.20 26.41
CA ALA A 346 30.29 12.57 27.68
C ALA A 346 31.49 11.67 28.02
N GLY A 347 32.29 12.09 29.01
CA GLY A 347 33.36 11.27 29.59
C GLY A 347 32.81 10.29 30.63
N PHE A 348 32.72 9.01 30.26
CA PHE A 348 32.15 7.97 31.13
C PHE A 348 33.19 7.20 31.97
N GLY A 349 34.49 7.48 31.80
CA GLY A 349 35.55 6.72 32.46
C GLY A 349 35.57 5.27 31.95
N THR A 350 35.43 4.31 32.84
CA THR A 350 35.39 2.88 32.49
C THR A 350 33.94 2.39 32.51
N LEU A 351 33.52 1.74 31.43
CA LEU A 351 32.18 1.14 31.32
C LEU A 351 32.29 -0.38 31.23
N THR A 352 31.29 -1.10 31.75
CA THR A 352 31.10 -2.50 31.35
C THR A 352 30.60 -2.57 29.90
N VAL A 353 30.65 -3.73 29.25
CA VAL A 353 30.01 -3.93 27.93
C VAL A 353 28.52 -3.56 27.95
N GLY A 354 27.81 -3.93 29.03
CA GLY A 354 26.44 -3.46 29.25
C GLY A 354 26.34 -1.93 29.35
N GLY A 355 27.28 -1.28 30.04
CA GLY A 355 27.39 0.18 30.11
C GLY A 355 27.65 0.83 28.74
N VAL A 356 28.43 0.20 27.86
CA VAL A 356 28.65 0.68 26.48
C VAL A 356 27.34 0.75 25.70
N ILE A 357 26.44 -0.25 25.86
CA ILE A 357 25.10 -0.22 25.27
C ILE A 357 24.21 0.82 25.96
N GLN A 358 24.20 0.83 27.31
CA GLN A 358 23.36 1.71 28.11
C GLN A 358 23.61 3.20 27.84
N LYS A 359 24.90 3.58 27.79
CA LYS A 359 25.38 4.96 27.56
C LYS A 359 25.64 5.24 26.08
N SER A 360 25.51 4.24 25.23
CA SER A 360 25.71 4.36 23.79
C SER A 360 27.11 4.90 23.43
N SER A 361 28.16 4.40 24.06
CA SER A 361 29.55 4.84 23.79
C SER A 361 30.05 4.36 22.42
N ASN A 362 30.42 5.29 21.54
CA ASN A 362 31.11 5.03 20.28
C ASN A 362 32.54 4.54 20.51
N ILE A 363 33.21 5.08 21.53
CA ILE A 363 34.57 4.67 21.91
C ILE A 363 34.56 3.22 22.39
N GLY A 364 33.61 2.87 23.27
CA GLY A 364 33.43 1.51 23.76
C GLY A 364 33.13 0.53 22.63
N ALA A 365 32.18 0.87 21.74
CA ALA A 365 31.87 0.06 20.57
C ALA A 365 33.08 -0.13 19.66
N THR A 366 33.88 0.92 19.44
CA THR A 366 35.12 0.87 18.66
C THR A 366 36.13 -0.07 19.29
N LYS A 367 36.38 0.07 20.60
CA LYS A 367 37.37 -0.78 21.30
C LYS A 367 36.97 -2.25 21.27
N ILE A 368 35.68 -2.55 21.44
CA ILE A 368 35.15 -3.91 21.27
C ILE A 368 35.34 -4.39 19.83
N ALA A 369 35.01 -3.57 18.83
CA ALA A 369 35.18 -3.92 17.42
C ALA A 369 36.63 -4.23 17.02
N MET A 370 37.59 -3.51 17.61
CA MET A 370 39.02 -3.73 17.36
C MET A 370 39.55 -5.05 17.96
N THR A 371 38.75 -5.79 18.73
CA THR A 371 39.08 -7.16 19.16
C THR A 371 38.71 -8.24 18.14
N MET A 372 38.00 -7.85 17.07
CA MET A 372 37.47 -8.74 16.02
C MET A 372 38.14 -8.46 14.67
N ARG A 373 38.13 -9.46 13.79
CA ARG A 373 38.60 -9.30 12.40
C ARG A 373 37.53 -8.60 11.54
N PRO A 374 37.91 -7.78 10.54
CA PRO A 374 36.96 -7.17 9.60
C PRO A 374 36.02 -8.18 8.94
N GLU A 375 36.55 -9.36 8.57
CA GLU A 375 35.79 -10.45 7.96
C GLU A 375 34.67 -10.97 8.86
N GLU A 376 34.93 -11.12 10.16
CA GLU A 376 33.94 -11.61 11.13
C GLU A 376 32.75 -10.64 11.23
N MET A 377 33.03 -9.34 11.31
CA MET A 377 31.99 -8.30 11.32
C MET A 377 31.19 -8.26 10.02
N TRP A 378 31.87 -8.39 8.87
CA TRP A 378 31.20 -8.39 7.57
C TRP A 378 30.32 -9.62 7.37
N ASN A 379 30.78 -10.81 7.77
CA ASN A 379 29.99 -12.04 7.74
C ASN A 379 28.73 -11.90 8.62
N MET A 380 28.86 -11.32 9.81
CA MET A 380 27.71 -11.06 10.67
C MET A 380 26.73 -10.07 10.02
N TYR A 381 27.19 -8.92 9.52
CA TYR A 381 26.30 -7.94 8.87
C TYR A 381 25.59 -8.51 7.63
N THR A 382 26.27 -9.33 6.83
CA THR A 382 25.64 -10.00 5.69
C THR A 382 24.66 -11.08 6.13
N SER A 383 24.94 -11.83 7.21
CA SER A 383 24.04 -12.88 7.73
C SER A 383 22.70 -12.33 8.24
N ILE A 384 22.70 -11.13 8.85
CA ILE A 384 21.46 -10.43 9.25
C ILE A 384 20.77 -9.73 8.07
N GLY A 385 21.33 -9.82 6.85
CA GLY A 385 20.73 -9.36 5.61
C GLY A 385 21.12 -7.95 5.15
N LEU A 386 22.14 -7.31 5.75
CA LEU A 386 22.58 -5.98 5.31
C LEU A 386 23.33 -6.06 3.97
N GLY A 387 23.10 -5.07 3.11
CA GLY A 387 23.65 -5.04 1.75
C GLY A 387 22.91 -5.95 0.76
N GLN A 388 21.76 -6.52 1.14
CA GLN A 388 20.93 -7.39 0.29
C GLN A 388 19.48 -6.89 0.28
N ALA A 389 18.89 -6.76 -0.91
CA ALA A 389 17.50 -6.33 -1.03
C ALA A 389 16.55 -7.39 -0.45
N PRO A 390 15.63 -7.02 0.47
CA PRO A 390 14.62 -7.95 0.99
C PRO A 390 13.74 -8.52 -0.12
N LYS A 391 13.53 -9.84 -0.11
CA LYS A 391 12.65 -10.54 -1.06
C LYS A 391 11.26 -10.75 -0.45
N VAL A 392 10.49 -9.68 -0.31
CA VAL A 392 9.21 -9.68 0.43
C VAL A 392 7.99 -9.40 -0.44
N GLY A 393 8.10 -9.59 -1.76
CA GLY A 393 7.02 -9.35 -2.72
C GLY A 393 6.78 -7.87 -3.08
N PHE A 394 7.49 -6.93 -2.44
CA PHE A 394 7.41 -5.52 -2.80
C PHE A 394 8.39 -5.14 -3.92
N PRO A 395 7.92 -4.44 -4.98
CA PRO A 395 8.80 -3.83 -5.96
C PRO A 395 9.61 -2.68 -5.32
N GLY A 396 10.83 -2.45 -5.80
CA GLY A 396 11.66 -1.31 -5.38
C GLY A 396 12.35 -1.44 -4.02
N ALA A 397 12.33 -2.62 -3.39
CA ALA A 397 13.07 -2.88 -2.15
C ALA A 397 14.58 -2.62 -2.34
N VAL A 398 15.14 -1.73 -1.54
CA VAL A 398 16.57 -1.36 -1.64
C VAL A 398 17.46 -2.31 -0.83
N ALA A 399 18.67 -2.55 -1.34
CA ALA A 399 19.66 -3.39 -0.68
C ALA A 399 20.43 -2.69 0.44
N GLY A 400 20.41 -1.34 0.47
CA GLY A 400 21.38 -0.59 1.26
C GLY A 400 22.79 -0.69 0.67
N ARG A 401 23.80 -0.44 1.49
CA ARG A 401 25.21 -0.55 1.09
C ARG A 401 26.05 -1.11 2.22
N LEU A 402 26.72 -2.21 1.94
CA LEU A 402 27.75 -2.81 2.79
C LEU A 402 28.96 -3.16 1.92
N ARG A 403 30.10 -2.51 2.17
CA ARG A 403 31.31 -2.73 1.35
C ARG A 403 31.98 -4.06 1.71
N PRO A 404 32.65 -4.75 0.78
CA PRO A 404 33.45 -5.93 1.09
C PRO A 404 34.56 -5.63 2.11
N TRP A 405 34.74 -6.52 3.08
CA TRP A 405 35.68 -6.36 4.20
C TRP A 405 37.14 -6.14 3.78
N LYS A 406 37.57 -6.69 2.64
CA LYS A 406 38.93 -6.53 2.10
C LYS A 406 39.29 -5.07 1.81
N SER A 407 38.28 -4.21 1.65
CA SER A 407 38.47 -2.77 1.42
C SER A 407 38.49 -1.94 2.71
N TRP A 408 38.30 -2.56 3.87
CA TRP A 408 38.11 -1.83 5.12
C TRP A 408 39.45 -1.45 5.74
N ARG A 409 39.61 -0.16 6.02
CA ARG A 409 40.61 0.35 6.96
C ARG A 409 40.09 0.17 8.39
N ARG A 410 40.99 0.19 9.38
CA ARG A 410 40.62 0.06 10.81
C ARG A 410 39.60 1.12 11.24
N ILE A 411 39.75 2.37 10.78
CA ILE A 411 38.78 3.43 11.05
C ILE A 411 37.39 3.13 10.48
N GLU A 412 37.29 2.46 9.33
CA GLU A 412 36.01 2.12 8.71
C GLU A 412 35.34 0.95 9.46
N GLN A 413 36.12 -0.04 9.91
CA GLN A 413 35.62 -1.07 10.83
C GLN A 413 35.10 -0.44 12.13
N ALA A 414 35.82 0.55 12.67
CA ALA A 414 35.40 1.28 13.85
C ALA A 414 34.09 2.04 13.60
N THR A 415 33.98 2.84 12.55
CA THR A 415 32.75 3.60 12.25
C THR A 415 31.55 2.69 12.03
N MET A 416 31.74 1.54 11.36
CA MET A 416 30.66 0.58 11.15
C MET A 416 30.19 -0.07 12.44
N SER A 417 31.07 -0.21 13.45
CA SER A 417 30.70 -0.78 14.77
C SER A 417 29.64 0.03 15.51
N TYR A 418 29.58 1.34 15.25
CA TYR A 418 28.56 2.26 15.76
C TYR A 418 27.70 2.86 14.65
N GLY A 419 27.65 2.19 13.49
CA GLY A 419 26.63 2.36 12.44
C GLY A 419 26.86 3.42 11.38
N TYR A 420 28.10 3.81 11.12
CA TYR A 420 28.50 4.72 10.02
C TYR A 420 29.41 4.02 9.00
N GLY A 421 29.28 4.35 7.72
CA GLY A 421 29.97 3.68 6.61
C GLY A 421 29.20 2.50 6.00
N LEU A 422 27.97 2.26 6.45
CA LEU A 422 26.99 1.37 5.84
C LEU A 422 25.62 2.05 5.77
N SER A 423 24.79 1.65 4.83
CA SER A 423 23.40 2.12 4.75
C SER A 423 22.41 0.96 4.72
N VAL A 424 21.27 1.16 5.36
CA VAL A 424 20.22 0.15 5.55
C VAL A 424 18.84 0.79 5.38
N SER A 425 17.84 -0.03 5.06
CA SER A 425 16.43 0.38 5.16
C SER A 425 15.86 0.10 6.55
N LEU A 426 14.75 0.74 6.90
CA LEU A 426 14.08 0.47 8.17
C LEU A 426 13.56 -0.97 8.24
N PHE A 427 13.15 -1.54 7.09
CA PHE A 427 12.76 -2.93 6.98
C PHE A 427 13.89 -3.88 7.39
N GLN A 428 15.10 -3.65 6.86
CA GLN A 428 16.27 -4.47 7.19
C GLN A 428 16.60 -4.41 8.68
N LEU A 429 16.50 -3.23 9.31
CA LEU A 429 16.73 -3.10 10.76
C LEU A 429 15.67 -3.81 11.60
N ALA A 430 14.39 -3.67 11.25
CA ALA A 430 13.31 -4.37 11.95
C ALA A 430 13.51 -5.88 11.87
N ARG A 431 13.85 -6.40 10.68
CA ARG A 431 14.20 -7.81 10.47
C ARG A 431 15.42 -8.21 11.29
N ALA A 432 16.52 -7.46 11.24
CA ALA A 432 17.75 -7.81 11.96
C ALA A 432 17.52 -7.90 13.47
N TYR A 433 16.68 -7.03 14.04
CA TYR A 433 16.33 -7.08 15.46
C TYR A 433 15.54 -8.33 15.87
N THR A 434 14.92 -9.05 14.92
CA THR A 434 14.31 -10.35 15.21
C THR A 434 15.35 -11.37 15.70
N ALA A 435 16.59 -11.31 15.22
CA ALA A 435 17.67 -12.19 15.70
C ALA A 435 17.98 -11.99 17.19
N ILE A 436 17.89 -10.76 17.70
CA ILE A 436 18.06 -10.50 19.14
C ILE A 436 16.78 -10.85 19.89
N ALA A 437 15.62 -10.56 19.30
CA ALA A 437 14.32 -10.79 19.93
C ALA A 437 13.94 -12.27 20.02
N HIS A 438 14.39 -13.11 19.09
CA HIS A 438 14.07 -14.54 18.98
C HIS A 438 15.30 -15.42 19.30
N ASP A 439 15.96 -15.18 20.42
CA ASP A 439 17.01 -16.06 20.96
C ASP A 439 18.12 -16.42 19.93
N GLY A 440 18.51 -15.46 19.10
CA GLY A 440 19.58 -15.60 18.11
C GLY A 440 19.12 -15.98 16.71
N GLU A 441 17.84 -16.30 16.52
CA GLU A 441 17.26 -16.74 15.26
C GLU A 441 16.68 -15.57 14.44
N LEU A 442 17.26 -15.34 13.26
CA LEU A 442 16.80 -14.32 12.32
C LEU A 442 15.56 -14.80 11.58
N MET A 443 14.42 -14.16 11.85
CA MET A 443 13.15 -14.56 11.25
C MET A 443 13.06 -14.13 9.76
N PRO A 444 12.48 -14.98 8.90
CA PRO A 444 12.10 -14.56 7.56
C PRO A 444 10.87 -13.66 7.67
N VAL A 445 11.04 -12.37 7.41
CA VAL A 445 9.95 -11.39 7.55
C VAL A 445 9.05 -11.41 6.32
N THR A 446 7.74 -11.44 6.52
CA THR A 446 6.73 -11.49 5.45
C THR A 446 5.56 -10.54 5.72
N ILE A 447 4.99 -9.98 4.66
CA ILE A 447 3.76 -9.17 4.71
C ILE A 447 2.50 -9.99 4.46
N PHE A 448 2.66 -11.28 4.15
CA PHE A 448 1.59 -12.22 3.87
C PHE A 448 1.34 -13.08 5.10
N LYS A 449 0.08 -13.40 5.33
CA LYS A 449 -0.31 -14.25 6.45
C LYS A 449 0.33 -15.63 6.31
N THR A 450 0.95 -16.09 7.39
CA THR A 450 1.59 -17.41 7.46
C THR A 450 0.57 -18.47 7.85
N ASP A 451 0.78 -19.71 7.39
CA ASP A 451 -0.04 -20.85 7.81
C ASP A 451 0.25 -21.16 9.29
N PRO A 452 -0.73 -21.06 10.20
CA PRO A 452 -0.52 -21.35 11.62
C PRO A 452 -0.03 -22.77 11.91
N ASN A 453 -0.27 -23.70 10.98
CA ASN A 453 0.15 -25.11 11.13
C ASN A 453 1.58 -25.36 10.67
N GLN A 454 2.23 -24.38 10.04
CA GLN A 454 3.60 -24.50 9.57
C GLN A 454 4.51 -23.56 10.38
N PRO A 455 5.29 -24.10 11.33
CA PRO A 455 6.24 -23.30 12.09
C PRO A 455 7.22 -22.61 11.16
N VAL A 456 7.32 -21.29 11.28
CA VAL A 456 8.31 -20.51 10.56
C VAL A 456 9.66 -20.68 11.26
N VAL A 457 10.62 -21.26 10.54
CA VAL A 457 11.99 -21.45 11.03
C VAL A 457 12.89 -20.38 10.40
N GLY A 458 13.57 -19.63 11.25
CA GLY A 458 14.59 -18.67 10.89
C GLY A 458 16.00 -19.26 10.81
N THR A 459 16.96 -18.38 10.62
CA THR A 459 18.38 -18.76 10.56
C THR A 459 19.06 -18.40 11.87
N GLN A 460 19.69 -19.34 12.55
CA GLN A 460 20.46 -19.05 13.75
C GLN A 460 21.69 -18.19 13.39
N VAL A 461 21.70 -16.94 13.85
CA VAL A 461 22.81 -15.98 13.62
C VAL A 461 23.64 -15.76 14.88
N PHE A 462 23.00 -15.75 16.06
CA PHE A 462 23.70 -15.58 17.34
C PHE A 462 23.44 -16.76 18.28
N ASN A 463 24.27 -16.98 19.29
CA ASN A 463 23.93 -17.93 20.35
C ASN A 463 22.69 -17.45 21.15
N PRO A 464 21.75 -18.34 21.54
CA PRO A 464 20.62 -17.98 22.39
C PRO A 464 20.99 -17.27 23.69
N THR A 465 22.11 -17.65 24.31
CA THR A 465 22.61 -17.01 25.53
C THR A 465 23.04 -15.57 25.26
N THR A 466 23.79 -15.33 24.18
CA THR A 466 24.20 -14.00 23.76
C THR A 466 23.00 -13.10 23.45
N ALA A 467 22.00 -13.61 22.73
CA ALA A 467 20.79 -12.84 22.45
C ALA A 467 20.07 -12.42 23.75
N ARG A 468 19.98 -13.32 24.74
CA ARG A 468 19.41 -13.02 26.06
C ARG A 468 20.21 -11.97 26.83
N GLU A 469 21.54 -12.07 26.83
CA GLU A 469 22.42 -11.09 27.47
C GLU A 469 22.28 -9.70 26.83
N VAL A 470 22.27 -9.63 25.50
CA VAL A 470 22.09 -8.38 24.77
C VAL A 470 20.70 -7.80 24.99
N ARG A 471 19.65 -8.63 25.09
CA ARG A 471 18.31 -8.17 25.52
C ARG A 471 18.39 -7.52 26.91
N ALA A 472 19.03 -8.15 27.89
CA ALA A 472 19.18 -7.56 29.22
C ALA A 472 19.90 -6.19 29.18
N MET A 473 20.94 -6.05 28.34
CA MET A 473 21.62 -4.77 28.13
C MET A 473 20.70 -3.72 27.47
N LEU A 474 19.92 -4.10 26.46
CA LEU A 474 18.99 -3.21 25.76
C LEU A 474 17.85 -2.70 26.66
N GLU A 475 17.45 -3.46 27.67
CA GLU A 475 16.48 -3.00 28.66
C GLU A 475 17.02 -1.83 29.50
N THR A 476 18.33 -1.84 29.81
CA THR A 476 18.95 -0.74 30.57
C THR A 476 18.96 0.61 29.84
N VAL A 477 18.83 0.58 28.50
CA VAL A 477 18.76 1.80 27.67
C VAL A 477 17.49 2.60 27.95
N VAL A 478 16.42 1.92 28.34
CA VAL A 478 15.10 2.50 28.63
C VAL A 478 14.91 2.76 30.13
N ALA A 479 15.79 2.20 30.97
CA ALA A 479 15.78 2.48 32.41
C ALA A 479 16.28 3.91 32.73
N PRO A 480 15.99 4.43 33.94
CA PRO A 480 16.58 5.67 34.43
C PRO A 480 18.11 5.64 34.29
N GLY A 481 18.68 6.70 33.71
CA GLY A 481 20.11 6.80 33.41
C GLY A 481 20.55 6.16 32.09
N GLY A 482 19.65 5.48 31.36
CA GLY A 482 19.86 5.07 29.97
C GLY A 482 19.63 6.23 28.98
N THR A 483 19.97 6.00 27.70
CA THR A 483 19.82 7.05 26.67
C THR A 483 18.38 7.29 26.19
N SER A 484 17.40 6.48 26.58
CA SER A 484 16.03 6.57 26.03
C SER A 484 14.94 6.20 27.03
N PRO A 485 14.86 6.88 28.19
CA PRO A 485 13.85 6.62 29.21
C PRO A 485 12.41 6.84 28.71
N ASP A 486 12.21 7.75 27.75
CA ASP A 486 10.89 8.05 27.18
C ASP A 486 10.34 6.91 26.29
N ALA A 487 11.14 5.87 26.03
CA ALA A 487 10.68 4.65 25.36
C ALA A 487 10.04 3.63 26.32
N ALA A 488 9.98 3.92 27.63
CA ALA A 488 9.38 3.02 28.62
C ALA A 488 7.89 2.83 28.35
N VAL A 489 7.42 1.58 28.45
CA VAL A 489 6.00 1.25 28.25
C VAL A 489 5.37 0.88 29.60
N PRO A 490 4.35 1.62 30.07
CA PRO A 490 3.65 1.28 31.30
C PRO A 490 3.11 -0.15 31.29
N GLY A 491 3.47 -0.93 32.32
CA GLY A 491 3.05 -2.32 32.48
C GLY A 491 3.91 -3.36 31.75
N TYR A 492 4.89 -2.96 30.92
CA TYR A 492 5.73 -3.89 30.17
C TYR A 492 7.22 -3.61 30.31
N ARG A 493 8.01 -4.68 30.48
CA ARG A 493 9.47 -4.63 30.36
C ARG A 493 9.81 -4.50 28.89
N VAL A 494 10.42 -3.39 28.51
CA VAL A 494 10.78 -3.08 27.12
C VAL A 494 12.24 -2.67 27.04
N GLY A 495 12.83 -2.87 25.88
CA GLY A 495 14.23 -2.55 25.64
C GLY A 495 14.45 -2.30 24.16
N GLY A 496 15.48 -1.52 23.85
CA GLY A 496 15.75 -1.12 22.49
C GLY A 496 16.94 -0.19 22.40
N LYS A 497 17.17 0.34 21.21
CA LYS A 497 18.26 1.27 20.96
C LYS A 497 17.79 2.44 20.12
N SER A 498 18.13 3.64 20.59
CA SER A 498 18.04 4.87 19.81
C SER A 498 19.27 5.06 18.91
N GLY A 499 19.02 5.68 17.76
CA GLY A 499 20.02 6.18 16.84
C GLY A 499 19.67 7.61 16.41
N THR A 500 20.69 8.45 16.31
CA THR A 500 20.60 9.78 15.71
C THR A 500 21.73 9.85 14.69
N ALA A 501 21.39 9.92 13.40
CA ALA A 501 22.35 9.94 12.32
C ALA A 501 22.27 11.25 11.54
N TYR A 502 23.42 11.80 11.18
CA TYR A 502 23.49 12.93 10.26
C TYR A 502 23.06 12.49 8.86
N LYS A 503 22.27 13.31 8.17
CA LYS A 503 21.95 13.05 6.77
C LYS A 503 23.13 13.43 5.89
N HIS A 504 23.46 12.51 4.99
CA HIS A 504 24.43 12.71 3.94
C HIS A 504 23.74 13.32 2.70
N GLU A 505 24.16 14.50 2.26
CA GLU A 505 23.69 15.15 1.03
C GLU A 505 24.90 15.58 0.19
N GLY A 506 24.90 15.24 -1.11
CA GLY A 506 26.03 15.54 -2.00
C GLY A 506 27.32 14.85 -1.56
N HIS A 507 28.31 15.63 -1.14
CA HIS A 507 29.67 15.16 -0.81
C HIS A 507 29.94 15.02 0.70
N GLY A 508 28.95 15.22 1.57
CA GLY A 508 29.19 15.10 3.01
C GLY A 508 27.94 15.18 3.89
N TYR A 509 28.18 15.28 5.20
CA TYR A 509 27.12 15.38 6.21
C TYR A 509 26.56 16.80 6.30
N THR A 510 25.25 16.87 6.49
CA THR A 510 24.51 18.12 6.74
C THR A 510 24.12 18.22 8.22
N ARG A 511 23.60 19.37 8.66
CA ARG A 511 23.03 19.55 10.01
C ARG A 511 21.58 19.07 10.11
N LYS A 512 21.17 18.14 9.25
CA LYS A 512 19.87 17.47 9.27
C LYS A 512 20.06 16.09 9.88
N TYR A 513 19.07 15.65 10.66
CA TYR A 513 19.16 14.42 11.43
C TYR A 513 18.07 13.44 11.04
N ARG A 514 18.37 12.15 11.16
CA ARG A 514 17.38 11.09 11.24
C ARG A 514 17.38 10.53 12.64
N ALA A 515 16.22 10.65 13.30
CA ALA A 515 15.98 10.15 14.63
C ALA A 515 15.31 8.79 14.52
N SER A 516 15.84 7.77 15.18
CA SER A 516 15.29 6.41 15.08
C SER A 516 15.35 5.68 16.41
N PHE A 517 14.43 4.74 16.58
CA PHE A 517 14.41 3.82 17.72
C PHE A 517 13.93 2.45 17.25
N VAL A 518 14.69 1.40 17.58
CA VAL A 518 14.28 0.01 17.35
C VAL A 518 14.29 -0.72 18.67
N GLY A 519 13.16 -1.30 19.05
CA GLY A 519 13.00 -1.99 20.31
C GLY A 519 12.09 -3.20 20.21
N MET A 520 11.95 -3.88 21.34
CA MET A 520 11.16 -5.10 21.44
C MET A 520 10.42 -5.16 22.78
N ALA A 521 9.31 -5.90 22.79
CA ALA A 521 8.47 -6.06 23.96
C ALA A 521 7.76 -7.42 23.97
N PRO A 522 7.55 -8.04 25.15
CA PRO A 522 8.21 -7.77 26.43
C PRO A 522 9.61 -8.42 26.49
N MET A 523 10.57 -7.84 27.22
CA MET A 523 11.97 -8.29 27.21
C MET A 523 12.24 -9.76 27.61
N PRO A 524 11.53 -10.36 28.60
CA PRO A 524 11.77 -11.75 28.95
C PRO A 524 11.40 -12.76 27.85
N ASN A 525 10.36 -12.44 27.06
CA ASN A 525 9.86 -13.28 25.97
C ASN A 525 9.24 -12.38 24.90
N PRO A 526 10.06 -11.78 24.02
CA PRO A 526 9.59 -10.80 23.05
C PRO A 526 8.49 -11.36 22.14
N ARG A 527 7.44 -10.56 21.96
CA ARG A 527 6.36 -10.83 21.02
C ARG A 527 6.46 -9.96 19.78
N ILE A 528 6.91 -8.72 19.95
CA ILE A 528 7.03 -7.78 18.85
C ILE A 528 8.40 -7.12 18.82
N VAL A 529 8.85 -6.79 17.61
CA VAL A 529 9.86 -5.77 17.33
C VAL A 529 9.15 -4.58 16.72
N VAL A 530 9.46 -3.38 17.21
CA VAL A 530 8.93 -2.12 16.66
C VAL A 530 10.11 -1.25 16.26
N ALA A 531 10.14 -0.86 14.99
CA ALA A 531 11.14 0.03 14.42
C ALA A 531 10.48 1.34 14.01
N VAL A 532 11.00 2.47 14.49
CA VAL A 532 10.48 3.81 14.20
C VAL A 532 11.62 4.69 13.71
N SER A 533 11.36 5.46 12.65
CA SER A 533 12.26 6.49 12.15
C SER A 533 11.50 7.76 11.82
N VAL A 534 12.03 8.90 12.26
CA VAL A 534 11.53 10.25 11.97
C VAL A 534 12.63 11.03 11.25
N ASP A 535 12.34 11.50 10.05
CA ASP A 535 13.28 12.16 9.15
C ASP A 535 13.21 13.68 9.27
N GLU A 536 14.36 14.31 9.52
CA GLU A 536 14.51 15.76 9.63
C GLU A 536 13.53 16.42 10.63
N PRO A 537 13.48 16.01 11.92
CA PRO A 537 12.73 16.77 12.92
C PRO A 537 13.32 18.17 13.07
N THR A 538 12.47 19.21 13.00
CA THR A 538 12.91 20.62 13.02
C THR A 538 12.43 21.38 14.26
N ALA A 539 11.52 20.82 15.05
CA ALA A 539 11.02 21.39 16.30
C ALA A 539 11.30 20.44 17.47
N GLY A 540 11.57 20.99 18.66
CA GLY A 540 11.83 20.20 19.86
C GLY A 540 13.21 19.54 19.83
N SER A 541 13.28 18.24 20.16
CA SER A 541 14.52 17.46 20.12
C SER A 541 14.77 16.86 18.74
N HIS A 542 16.03 16.52 18.46
CA HIS A 542 16.45 15.74 17.29
C HIS A 542 17.01 14.36 17.67
N PHE A 543 17.09 14.04 18.97
CA PHE A 543 17.64 12.77 19.45
C PHE A 543 16.62 11.63 19.30
N GLY A 544 17.06 10.49 18.76
CA GLY A 544 16.23 9.29 18.56
C GLY A 544 15.45 8.85 19.80
N GLY A 545 16.07 8.93 20.98
CA GLY A 545 15.43 8.58 22.25
C GLY A 545 14.25 9.47 22.64
N GLN A 546 14.28 10.76 22.27
CA GLN A 546 13.26 11.74 22.63
C GLN A 546 12.23 11.96 21.51
N VAL A 547 12.61 11.69 20.26
CA VAL A 547 11.73 11.83 19.09
C VAL A 547 11.02 10.51 18.78
N SER A 548 11.77 9.42 18.60
CA SER A 548 11.23 8.11 18.20
C SER A 548 10.94 7.19 19.37
N GLY A 549 11.59 7.38 20.52
CA GLY A 549 11.34 6.62 21.75
C GLY A 549 9.87 6.69 22.24
N PRO A 550 9.27 7.88 22.40
CA PRO A 550 7.85 7.99 22.78
C PRO A 550 6.89 7.33 21.78
N VAL A 551 7.22 7.41 20.49
CA VAL A 551 6.43 6.77 19.41
C VAL A 551 6.49 5.26 19.54
N PHE A 552 7.69 4.71 19.77
CA PHE A 552 7.85 3.31 20.11
C PHE A 552 7.01 2.93 21.34
N SER A 553 7.07 3.72 22.41
CA SER A 553 6.34 3.43 23.65
C SER A 553 4.83 3.31 23.43
N ALA A 554 4.24 4.28 22.71
CA ALA A 554 2.83 4.28 22.40
C ALA A 554 2.43 3.10 21.49
N ILE A 555 3.16 2.88 20.40
CA ILE A 555 2.89 1.78 19.46
C ILE A 555 3.02 0.43 20.17
N ALA A 556 4.11 0.20 20.90
CA ALA A 556 4.35 -1.05 21.60
C ALA A 556 3.27 -1.30 22.65
N GLY A 557 2.96 -0.32 23.51
CA GLY A 557 1.97 -0.46 24.57
C GLY A 557 0.57 -0.82 24.05
N ASP A 558 0.10 -0.12 23.02
CA ASP A 558 -1.22 -0.39 22.43
C ASP A 558 -1.23 -1.71 21.66
N THR A 559 -0.13 -2.05 20.96
CA THR A 559 0.03 -3.33 20.27
C THR A 559 0.00 -4.50 21.25
N MET A 560 0.71 -4.41 22.39
CA MET A 560 0.71 -5.47 23.39
C MET A 560 -0.71 -5.75 23.91
N ARG A 561 -1.51 -4.69 24.12
CA ARG A 561 -2.92 -4.82 24.52
C ARG A 561 -3.78 -5.41 23.39
N ALA A 562 -3.58 -4.96 22.15
CA ALA A 562 -4.30 -5.50 20.99
C ALA A 562 -4.04 -7.00 20.77
N LEU A 563 -2.81 -7.45 21.05
CA LEU A 563 -2.40 -8.85 20.99
C LEU A 563 -2.75 -9.65 22.26
N ASN A 564 -3.45 -9.05 23.23
CA ASN A 564 -3.81 -9.67 24.53
C ASN A 564 -2.62 -10.25 25.29
N VAL A 565 -1.45 -9.63 25.21
CA VAL A 565 -0.29 -10.08 25.98
C VAL A 565 -0.41 -9.51 27.40
N PRO A 566 -0.29 -10.32 28.46
CA PRO A 566 -0.43 -9.83 29.82
C PRO A 566 0.73 -8.88 30.21
N PRO A 567 0.45 -7.80 30.96
CA PRO A 567 1.48 -6.97 31.59
C PRO A 567 2.43 -7.81 32.45
N ASN A 568 3.73 -7.49 32.41
CA ASN A 568 4.76 -8.15 33.21
C ASN A 568 5.48 -7.18 34.18
N MET A 569 4.90 -6.00 34.39
CA MET A 569 5.27 -5.06 35.46
C MET A 569 4.01 -4.48 36.13
N PRO A 570 4.13 -4.04 37.39
CA PRO A 570 3.07 -3.29 38.05
C PRO A 570 2.73 -2.02 37.25
N ILE A 571 1.45 -1.81 36.96
CA ILE A 571 0.97 -0.56 36.37
C ILE A 571 0.86 0.45 37.51
N LYS A 572 1.74 1.46 37.55
CA LYS A 572 1.50 2.62 38.41
C LYS A 572 0.26 3.34 37.87
N GLN A 573 -0.88 3.18 38.53
CA GLN A 573 -2.04 4.04 38.28
C GLN A 573 -1.62 5.47 38.61
N LEU A 574 -1.52 6.32 37.60
CA LEU A 574 -1.54 7.76 37.80
C LEU A 574 -2.96 8.08 38.26
N VAL A 575 -3.17 8.09 39.57
CA VAL A 575 -4.35 8.73 40.15
C VAL A 575 -4.19 10.21 39.82
N VAL A 576 -4.98 10.69 38.85
CA VAL A 576 -5.19 12.13 38.68
C VAL A 576 -6.02 12.54 39.88
N SER A 577 -5.36 13.00 40.94
CA SER A 577 -6.02 13.77 41.98
C SER A 577 -6.36 15.12 41.38
N ASP A 578 -7.66 15.41 41.25
CA ASP A 578 -8.18 16.75 40.95
C ASP A 578 -7.89 17.68 42.13
N ASP A 579 -6.63 18.03 42.35
CA ASP A 579 -6.26 19.13 43.24
C ASP A 579 -6.29 20.42 42.44
N ALA A 580 -7.50 20.97 42.30
CA ALA A 580 -7.69 22.37 41.95
C ALA A 580 -7.03 23.25 43.04
N PRO A 581 -6.27 24.32 42.70
CA PRO A 581 -5.66 25.18 43.69
C PRO A 581 -6.75 25.93 44.46
N GLY A 582 -6.92 25.60 45.74
CA GLY A 582 -7.82 26.30 46.64
C GLY A 582 -7.41 27.75 46.83
N ALA A 583 -8.37 28.66 46.61
CA ALA A 583 -8.32 30.04 47.09
C ALA A 583 -8.21 30.05 48.65
N PRO A 584 -7.60 31.09 49.25
CA PRO A 584 -7.28 31.07 50.67
C PRO A 584 -8.54 31.21 51.52
N ALA A 585 -8.86 30.17 52.29
CA ALA A 585 -9.86 30.24 53.34
C ALA A 585 -9.23 30.85 54.60
N GLY A 586 -9.83 31.93 55.06
CA GLY A 586 -9.38 32.74 56.18
C GLY A 586 -9.42 32.04 57.54
N ALA A 587 -8.66 32.66 58.44
CA ALA A 587 -8.62 32.55 59.89
C ALA A 587 -9.68 31.64 60.56
N GLY A 588 -9.21 30.54 61.14
CA GLY A 588 -9.97 29.79 62.15
C GLY A 588 -10.04 30.56 63.47
N PRO A 589 -11.18 30.59 64.17
CA PRO A 589 -11.25 31.10 65.53
C PRO A 589 -10.77 30.06 66.54
N GLN A 590 -10.04 30.55 67.53
CA GLN A 590 -9.48 29.83 68.68
C GLN A 590 -10.54 29.08 69.51
N LYS A 591 -10.15 27.91 70.02
CA LYS A 591 -10.84 27.17 71.09
C LYS A 591 -10.85 27.96 72.40
N LEU A 592 -12.03 28.17 72.97
CA LEU A 592 -12.25 28.41 74.41
C LEU A 592 -13.39 27.51 74.88
N ALA A 593 -13.20 26.94 76.07
CA ALA A 593 -13.96 25.84 76.65
C ALA A 593 -15.25 26.27 77.37
N ALA A 594 -16.25 25.38 77.36
CA ALA A 594 -17.33 25.13 78.35
C ALA A 594 -18.38 24.27 77.60
N GLY A 595 -18.96 23.18 78.08
CA GLY A 595 -19.57 22.93 79.38
C GLY A 595 -20.92 22.24 79.09
N SER A 596 -21.12 21.06 79.69
CA SER A 596 -22.36 20.27 79.90
C SER A 596 -23.68 20.66 79.20
N GLY A 597 -24.41 19.64 78.69
CA GLY A 597 -25.88 19.72 78.61
C GLY A 597 -26.53 18.75 77.63
N ALA A 598 -27.14 17.70 78.16
CA ALA A 598 -27.99 16.77 77.42
C ALA A 598 -29.30 17.42 76.92
N LYS A 599 -29.84 16.96 75.78
CA LYS A 599 -31.21 16.40 75.63
C LYS A 599 -31.63 16.18 74.15
N HIS A 600 -32.16 14.97 73.93
CA HIS A 600 -33.22 14.52 73.00
C HIS A 600 -33.46 15.17 71.62
N MET A 601 -33.34 14.29 70.60
CA MET A 601 -34.37 13.85 69.63
C MET A 601 -35.28 14.91 68.98
N ILE A 602 -35.24 15.04 67.64
CA ILE A 602 -36.42 15.05 66.75
C ILE A 602 -36.03 14.47 65.38
N VAL A 603 -36.80 13.46 64.94
CA VAL A 603 -36.86 12.97 63.54
C VAL A 603 -37.74 13.92 62.75
N SER A 604 -37.32 14.33 61.55
CA SER A 604 -38.23 14.89 60.55
C SER A 604 -37.82 14.42 59.15
N SER A 605 -38.71 13.61 58.60
CA SER A 605 -38.81 13.16 57.23
C SER A 605 -39.13 14.31 56.27
N THR A 606 -38.45 14.43 55.13
CA THR A 606 -39.14 14.78 53.88
C THR A 606 -38.36 14.37 52.62
N THR A 607 -39.01 13.49 51.87
CA THR A 607 -38.93 13.20 50.43
C THR A 607 -38.37 14.29 49.50
N ARG A 608 -37.61 13.89 48.46
CA ARG A 608 -38.12 13.79 47.06
C ARG A 608 -37.06 13.25 46.08
N ASN A 609 -37.49 12.27 45.30
CA ASN A 609 -36.92 11.84 44.01
C ASN A 609 -36.88 12.98 42.99
N SER A 610 -35.82 13.09 42.18
CA SER A 610 -35.81 12.65 40.77
C SER A 610 -34.61 13.20 39.97
N PRO A 611 -34.24 12.53 38.85
CA PRO A 611 -32.91 12.55 38.26
C PRO A 611 -32.74 13.57 37.12
N GLY A 612 -31.50 13.99 36.88
CA GLY A 612 -31.13 14.93 35.81
C GLY A 612 -29.92 14.43 35.01
N VAL A 613 -30.20 14.10 33.75
CA VAL A 613 -29.30 13.82 32.62
C VAL A 613 -28.19 14.87 32.49
N VAL A 614 -26.97 14.45 32.19
CA VAL A 614 -25.93 15.33 31.64
C VAL A 614 -25.27 14.67 30.44
N ARG A 615 -25.07 15.52 29.43
CA ARG A 615 -24.58 15.31 28.07
C ARG A 615 -23.18 14.72 27.97
#